data_AF-A0A859QN05-F1
#
_entry.id   AF-A0A859QN05-F1
#
_cell.length_a   1.000
_cell.length_b   1.000
_cell.length_c   1.000
_cell.angle_alpha   90.00
_cell.angle_beta   90.00
_cell.angle_gamma   90.00
#
_symmetry.space_group_name_H-M   'P 1'
#
loop_
_entity.id
_entity.type
_entity.pdbx_description
1 polymer ?
#
loop_
_entity_poly.entity_id
_entity_poly.type
_entity_poly.pdbx_seq_one_letter_code
_entity_poly.pdbx_strand_id
1 'polypeptide(L)'
;MDHNRSFALPFGYRVTFKLDGNHLECGWEPDFPDAIRQPRARRRFLAAYREARADFLSDVATVAGIRLAVIDVDGVAVVEPGTRQ
;
A
#
# COMPACT_ATOMS: atom_id res chain seq x y z
N MET A 1 13.48 10.68 -2.03
CA MET A 1 12.69 10.48 -3.25
C MET A 1 11.27 10.55 -2.80
N ASP A 2 10.49 11.42 -3.41
CA ASP A 2 9.11 11.65 -2.99
C ASP A 2 8.20 10.99 -4.02
N HIS A 3 7.42 10.02 -3.57
CA HIS A 3 6.55 9.24 -4.46
C HIS A 3 5.21 9.01 -3.78
N ASN A 4 4.12 9.27 -4.49
CA ASN A 4 2.79 9.02 -3.97
C ASN A 4 1.89 8.38 -5.02
N ARG A 5 0.99 7.50 -4.58
CA ARG A 5 -0.09 6.96 -5.42
C ARG A 5 -1.34 6.72 -4.58
N SER A 6 -2.49 6.91 -5.22
CA SER A 6 -3.80 6.62 -4.63
C SER A 6 -4.46 5.44 -5.31
N PHE A 7 -5.14 4.62 -4.52
CA PHE A 7 -5.83 3.41 -4.95
C PHE A 7 -7.27 3.44 -4.48
N ALA A 8 -8.19 3.08 -5.36
CA ALA A 8 -9.57 2.84 -4.97
C ALA A 8 -9.67 1.49 -4.25
N LEU A 9 -10.38 1.49 -3.12
CA LEU A 9 -10.64 0.31 -2.31
C LEU A 9 -12.15 0.00 -2.31
N PRO A 10 -12.54 -1.22 -1.91
CA PRO A 10 -13.94 -1.56 -1.72
C PRO A 10 -14.66 -0.60 -0.77
N PHE A 11 -15.98 -0.52 -0.91
CA PHE A 11 -16.88 0.27 -0.05
C PHE A 11 -16.67 1.79 -0.14
N GLY A 12 -16.17 2.27 -1.28
CA GLY A 12 -16.01 3.70 -1.55
C GLY A 12 -14.80 4.34 -0.88
N TYR A 13 -13.91 3.52 -0.31
CA TYR A 13 -12.67 4.01 0.28
C TYR A 13 -11.60 4.26 -0.77
N ARG A 14 -10.67 5.14 -0.44
CA ARG A 14 -9.43 5.39 -1.14
C ARG A 14 -8.29 5.34 -0.14
N VAL A 15 -7.19 4.74 -0.54
CA VAL A 15 -5.92 4.83 0.21
C VAL A 15 -4.92 5.59 -0.62
N THR A 16 -4.14 6.45 0.03
CA THR A 16 -3.01 7.14 -0.59
C THR A 16 -1.74 6.78 0.18
N PHE A 17 -0.81 6.14 -0.53
CA PHE A 17 0.53 5.89 -0.02
C PHE A 17 1.45 7.02 -0.45
N LYS A 18 2.27 7.51 0.46
CA LYS A 18 3.31 8.50 0.19
C LYS A 18 4.62 8.04 0.82
N LEU A 19 5.68 7.98 0.03
CA LEU A 19 7.04 7.83 0.50
C LEU A 19 7.70 9.20 0.44
N ASP A 20 8.22 9.66 1.58
CA ASP A 20 8.94 10.93 1.75
C ASP A 20 10.28 10.63 2.42
N GLY A 21 11.36 10.66 1.63
CA GLY A 21 12.65 10.11 2.05
C GLY A 21 12.56 8.62 2.45
N ASN A 22 12.70 8.32 3.74
CA ASN A 22 12.57 6.98 4.31
C ASN A 22 11.25 6.79 5.08
N HIS A 23 10.34 7.77 5.03
CA HIS A 23 9.08 7.74 5.75
C HIS A 23 7.95 7.32 4.83
N LEU A 24 7.24 6.24 5.18
CA LEU A 24 6.04 5.79 4.48
C LEU A 24 4.80 6.26 5.25
N GLU A 25 4.02 7.11 4.63
CA GLU A 25 2.72 7.58 5.11
C GLU A 25 1.59 6.85 4.37
N CYS A 26 0.48 6.64 5.08
CA CYS A 26 -0.73 6.01 4.57
C CYS A 26 -1.95 6.83 5.01
N GLY A 27 -2.59 7.52 4.07
CA GLY A 27 -3.81 8.29 4.28
C GLY A 27 -5.04 7.57 3.71
N TRP A 28 -6.20 7.78 4.34
CA TRP A 28 -7.46 7.13 3.96
C TRP A 28 -8.54 8.18 3.71
N GLU A 29 -9.41 7.92 2.75
CA GLU A 29 -10.62 8.70 2.54
C GLU A 29 -11.81 7.77 2.26
N PRO A 30 -12.92 7.83 3.01
CA PRO A 30 -13.07 8.59 4.27
C PRO A 30 -12.08 8.12 5.35
N ASP A 31 -11.97 8.89 6.44
CA ASP A 31 -11.09 8.57 7.56
C ASP A 31 -11.26 7.12 8.04
N PHE A 32 -10.13 6.53 8.44
CA PHE A 32 -9.88 5.14 8.81
C PHE A 32 -11.08 4.14 8.73
N PRO A 33 -10.91 2.98 8.06
CA PRO A 33 -11.98 2.01 7.75
C PRO A 33 -12.53 1.21 8.96
N ASP A 34 -12.58 1.79 10.16
CA ASP A 34 -13.16 1.18 11.37
C ASP A 34 -14.68 1.00 11.30
N ALA A 35 -15.35 1.73 10.39
CA ALA A 35 -16.77 1.56 10.16
C ALA A 35 -17.14 0.19 9.55
N ILE A 36 -16.16 -0.57 9.01
CA ILE A 36 -16.40 -1.88 8.39
C ILE A 36 -16.52 -2.97 9.47
N ARG A 37 -17.71 -3.09 10.06
CA ARG A 37 -17.97 -4.05 11.16
C ARG A 37 -18.15 -5.50 10.70
N GLN A 38 -18.52 -5.73 9.45
CA GLN A 38 -18.79 -7.10 8.95
C GLN A 38 -17.47 -7.83 8.66
N PRO A 39 -17.21 -9.02 9.24
CA PRO A 39 -15.93 -9.73 9.07
C PRO A 39 -15.57 -10.03 7.61
N ARG A 40 -16.55 -10.41 6.79
CA ARG A 40 -16.34 -10.70 5.35
C ARG A 40 -15.97 -9.43 4.58
N ALA A 41 -16.66 -8.33 4.85
CA ALA A 41 -16.36 -7.04 4.25
C ALA A 41 -14.96 -6.55 4.64
N ARG A 42 -14.59 -6.70 5.93
CA ARG A 42 -13.26 -6.36 6.44
C ARG A 42 -12.17 -7.19 5.78
N ARG A 43 -12.37 -8.50 5.59
CA ARG A 43 -11.43 -9.36 4.85
C ARG A 43 -11.24 -8.90 3.41
N ARG A 44 -12.34 -8.60 2.70
CA ARG A 44 -12.29 -8.09 1.31
C ARG A 44 -11.56 -6.75 1.23
N PHE A 45 -11.82 -5.86 2.17
CA PHE A 45 -11.14 -4.57 2.26
C PHE A 45 -9.63 -4.75 2.48
N LEU A 46 -9.23 -5.56 3.47
CA LEU A 46 -7.83 -5.81 3.80
C LEU A 46 -7.08 -6.48 2.64
N ALA A 47 -7.73 -7.38 1.89
CA ALA A 47 -7.14 -7.98 0.69
C ALA A 47 -6.82 -6.91 -0.36
N ALA A 48 -7.78 -6.04 -0.70
CA ALA A 48 -7.59 -4.96 -1.66
C ALA A 48 -6.53 -3.95 -1.20
N TYR A 49 -6.48 -3.63 0.10
CA TYR A 49 -5.43 -2.79 0.66
C TYR A 49 -4.04 -3.41 0.52
N ARG A 50 -3.89 -4.71 0.80
CA ARG A 50 -2.62 -5.42 0.65
C ARG A 50 -2.14 -5.45 -0.79
N GLU A 51 -3.05 -5.66 -1.74
CA GLU A 51 -2.76 -5.58 -3.17
C GLU A 51 -2.30 -4.16 -3.58
N ALA A 52 -3.03 -3.13 -3.18
CA ALA A 52 -2.66 -1.73 -3.44
C ALA A 52 -1.29 -1.36 -2.86
N ARG A 53 -1.00 -1.82 -1.64
CA ARG A 53 0.29 -1.61 -0.99
C ARG A 53 1.43 -2.32 -1.72
N ALA A 54 1.21 -3.57 -2.14
CA ALA A 54 2.21 -4.32 -2.90
C ALA A 54 2.52 -3.64 -4.24
N ASP A 55 1.50 -3.14 -4.94
CA ASP A 55 1.68 -2.38 -6.19
C ASP A 55 2.48 -1.10 -5.95
N PHE A 56 2.16 -0.33 -4.91
CA PHE A 56 2.91 0.87 -4.56
C PHE A 56 4.39 0.57 -4.25
N LEU A 57 4.66 -0.45 -3.43
CA LEU A 57 6.03 -0.82 -3.06
C LEU A 57 6.84 -1.34 -4.26
N SER A 58 6.20 -2.08 -5.17
CA SER A 58 6.82 -2.51 -6.42
C SER A 58 7.20 -1.33 -7.30
N ASP A 59 6.30 -0.34 -7.41
CA ASP A 59 6.56 0.90 -8.12
C ASP A 59 7.71 1.68 -7.49
N VAL A 60 7.72 1.85 -6.16
CA VAL A 60 8.85 2.46 -5.43
C VAL A 60 10.17 1.74 -5.71
N ALA A 61 10.20 0.40 -5.58
CA ALA A 61 11.40 -0.39 -5.82
C ALA A 61 11.91 -0.17 -7.24
N THR A 62 11.00 -0.18 -8.20
CA THR A 62 11.27 0.04 -9.63
C THR A 62 11.80 1.44 -9.91
N VAL A 63 11.17 2.49 -9.37
CA VAL A 63 11.58 3.88 -9.56
C VAL A 63 12.94 4.15 -8.93
N ALA A 64 13.18 3.62 -7.73
CA ALA A 64 14.43 3.81 -7.00
C ALA A 64 15.56 2.87 -7.48
N GLY A 65 15.24 1.82 -8.24
CA GLY A 65 16.21 0.82 -8.69
C GLY A 65 16.83 0.00 -7.55
N ILE A 66 16.12 -0.14 -6.42
CA ILE A 66 16.60 -0.82 -5.22
C ILE A 66 15.67 -1.97 -4.81
N ARG A 67 16.24 -2.96 -4.12
CA ARG A 67 15.44 -3.94 -3.37
C ARG A 67 14.91 -3.32 -2.09
N LEU A 68 13.63 -3.49 -1.81
CA LEU A 68 13.01 -3.03 -0.57
C LEU A 68 12.72 -4.21 0.36
N ALA A 69 13.21 -4.14 1.60
CA ALA A 69 12.77 -5.03 2.67
C ALA A 69 11.65 -4.34 3.46
N VAL A 70 10.53 -5.02 3.60
CA VAL A 70 9.34 -4.53 4.31
C VAL A 70 9.10 -5.44 5.51
N ILE A 71 9.08 -4.84 6.70
CA ILE A 71 8.79 -5.52 7.95
C ILE A 71 7.43 -5.00 8.43
N ASP A 72 6.48 -5.91 8.62
CA ASP A 72 5.11 -5.58 9.05
C ASP A 72 4.61 -6.60 10.08
N VAL A 73 3.45 -6.34 10.68
CA VAL A 73 2.77 -7.25 11.60
C VAL A 73 2.43 -8.61 10.96
N ASP A 74 2.33 -8.63 9.64
CA ASP A 74 2.06 -9.84 8.85
C ASP A 74 3.35 -10.63 8.49
N GLY A 75 4.56 -10.09 8.78
CA GLY A 75 5.85 -10.75 8.53
C GLY A 75 6.85 -9.89 7.75
N VAL A 76 7.88 -10.53 7.19
CA VAL A 76 8.92 -9.89 6.38
C VAL A 76 8.70 -10.22 4.90
N ALA A 77 8.68 -9.20 4.05
CA ALA A 77 8.61 -9.33 2.59
C ALA A 77 9.76 -8.59 1.92
N VAL A 78 10.31 -9.17 0.85
CA VAL A 78 11.30 -8.51 -0.01
C VAL A 78 10.65 -8.21 -1.35
N VAL A 79 10.69 -6.95 -1.76
CA VAL A 79 10.17 -6.47 -3.04
C VAL A 79 11.35 -6.16 -3.95
N GLU A 80 11.39 -6.84 -5.10
CA GLU A 80 12.40 -6.59 -6.12
C GLU A 80 11.92 -5.52 -7.12
N PRO A 81 12.85 -4.68 -7.64
CA PRO A 81 12.53 -3.74 -8.70
C PRO A 81 12.09 -4.50 -9.96
N GLY A 82 10.97 -4.05 -10.56
CA GLY A 82 10.54 -4.51 -11.87
C GLY A 82 11.39 -3.89 -12.99
N THR A 83 11.24 -4.42 -14.20
CA THR A 83 11.79 -3.79 -15.40
C THR A 83 10.80 -2.71 -15.86
N ARG A 84 11.18 -1.44 -15.80
CA ARG A 84 10.46 -0.39 -16.53
C ARG A 84 10.67 -0.64 -18.02
N GLN A 85 9.60 -0.99 -18.74
CA GLN A 85 9.57 -0.91 -20.21
C GLN A 85 9.20 0.51 -20.63
#